data_AF-A0A949MIT9-F1
#
_entry.id   AF-A0A949MIT9-F1
#
_cell.length_a   1.000
_cell.length_b   1.000
_cell.length_c   1.000
_cell.angle_alpha   90.00
_cell.angle_beta   90.00
_cell.angle_gamma   90.00
#
_symmetry.space_group_name_H-M   'P 1'
#
loop_
_entity.id
_entity.type
_entity.pdbx_description
1 polymer ?
#
loop_
_entity_poly.entity_id
_entity_poly.type
_entity_poly.pdbx_seq_one_letter_code
_entity_poly.pdbx_strand_id
1 'polypeptide(L)' 'MQTGAITGYIDVAQLVLYAFWVFFAGLIYYLHRENKREGYPLESDRSAHITV' A
#
# COMPACT_ATOMS: atom_id res chain seq x y z
N MET A 1 -29.76 21.36 1.22
CA MET A 1 -29.43 19.92 1.32
C MET A 1 -27.92 19.81 1.20
N GLN A 2 -27.24 19.22 2.18
CA GLN A 2 -25.78 19.12 2.16
C GLN A 2 -25.38 17.86 1.39
N THR A 3 -25.14 18.01 0.09
CA THR A 3 -24.83 16.89 -0.82
C THR A 3 -23.54 16.22 -0.37
N GLY A 4 -23.60 14.92 -0.05
CA GLY A 4 -22.43 14.10 0.25
C GLY A 4 -22.05 13.97 1.73
N ALA A 5 -22.78 14.60 2.65
CA ALA A 5 -22.57 14.40 4.09
C ALA A 5 -23.18 13.07 4.56
N ILE A 6 -22.41 12.25 5.27
CA ILE A 6 -22.81 10.97 5.86
C ILE A 6 -23.00 11.13 7.38
N THR A 7 -22.11 11.88 8.03
CA THR A 7 -22.27 12.36 9.42
C THR A 7 -21.81 13.82 9.50
N GLY A 8 -21.89 14.45 10.68
CA GLY A 8 -21.48 15.86 10.85
C GLY A 8 -20.02 16.16 10.48
N TYR A 9 -19.16 15.15 10.38
CA TYR A 9 -17.72 15.29 10.05
C TYR A 9 -17.23 14.31 8.97
N ILE A 10 -18.12 13.51 8.38
CA ILE A 10 -17.74 12.51 7.35
C ILE A 10 -18.55 12.77 6.11
N ASP A 11 -17.85 12.88 4.98
CA ASP A 11 -18.45 12.98 3.65
C ASP A 11 -17.95 11.89 2.70
N VAL A 12 -18.66 11.73 1.58
CA VAL A 12 -18.36 10.73 0.55
C VAL A 12 -16.96 10.93 -0.06
N ALA A 13 -16.52 12.18 -0.24
CA ALA A 13 -15.22 12.46 -0.85
C ALA A 13 -14.09 11.97 0.05
N GLN A 14 -14.20 12.20 1.37
CA GLN A 14 -13.25 11.69 2.36
C GLN A 14 -13.19 10.15 2.37
N LEU A 15 -14.34 9.47 2.34
CA LEU A 15 -14.37 8.00 2.31
C LEU A 15 -13.73 7.43 1.04
N VAL A 16 -14.05 8.02 -0.12
CA VAL A 16 -13.46 7.60 -1.41
C VAL A 16 -11.94 7.81 -1.40
N LEU A 17 -11.45 8.91 -0.82
CA LEU A 17 -10.02 9.16 -0.70
C LEU A 17 -9.32 8.10 0.17
N TYR A 18 -9.89 7.72 1.33
CA TYR A 18 -9.30 6.66 2.15
C TYR A 18 -9.37 5.29 1.47
N ALA A 19 -10.48 4.98 0.79
CA ALA A 19 -10.62 3.75 0.04
C ALA A 19 -9.57 3.66 -1.09
N PHE A 20 -9.32 4.76 -1.79
CA PHE A 20 -8.25 4.86 -2.79
C PHE A 20 -6.88 4.54 -2.18
N TRP A 21 -6.53 5.16 -1.05
CA TRP A 21 -5.22 4.92 -0.42
C TRP A 21 -5.04 3.50 0.08
N VAL A 22 -6.08 2.90 0.68
CA VAL A 22 -6.05 1.49 1.10
C VAL A 22 -5.86 0.56 -0.10
N PHE A 23 -6.64 0.77 -1.16
CA PHE A 23 -6.50 0.01 -2.40
C PHE A 23 -5.11 0.17 -3.02
N PHE A 24 -4.60 1.40 -3.09
CA PHE A 24 -3.32 1.71 -3.70
C PHE A 24 -2.14 1.10 -2.92
N ALA A 25 -2.15 1.17 -1.59
CA ALA A 25 -1.18 0.48 -0.74
C ALA A 25 -1.23 -1.04 -0.95
N GLY A 26 -2.44 -1.62 -1.05
CA GLY A 26 -2.64 -3.03 -1.38
C GLY A 26 -2.09 -3.40 -2.76
N LEU A 27 -2.29 -2.55 -3.76
CA LEU A 27 -1.76 -2.74 -5.11
C LEU A 27 -0.22 -2.72 -5.12
N ILE A 28 0.40 -1.77 -4.42
CA ILE A 28 1.86 -1.73 -4.28
C ILE A 28 2.37 -3.03 -3.67
N TYR A 29 1.74 -3.50 -2.59
CA TYR A 29 2.12 -4.76 -1.94
C TYR A 29 1.98 -5.95 -2.89
N TYR A 30 0.86 -6.05 -3.62
CA TYR A 30 0.62 -7.10 -4.58
C TYR A 30 1.68 -7.10 -5.70
N LEU A 31 1.89 -5.95 -6.35
CA LEU A 31 2.88 -5.82 -7.42
C LEU A 31 4.29 -6.07 -6.92
N HIS A 32 4.64 -5.63 -5.70
CA HIS A 32 5.94 -5.90 -5.11
C HIS A 32 6.16 -7.41 -4.90
N ARG A 33 5.12 -8.19 -4.61
CA ARG A 33 5.21 -9.65 -4.55
C ARG A 33 5.34 -10.27 -5.94
N GLU A 34 4.55 -9.79 -6.90
CA GLU A 34 4.59 -10.27 -8.29
C GLU A 34 5.96 -10.03 -8.95
N ASN A 35 6.60 -8.90 -8.64
CA ASN A 35 7.95 -8.58 -9.11
C ASN A 35 9.02 -9.57 -8.62
N LYS A 36 8.73 -10.43 -7.63
CA LYS A 36 9.66 -11.42 -7.07
C LYS A 36 9.48 -12.83 -7.64
N ARG A 37 8.72 -12.97 -8.71
CA ARG A 37 8.49 -14.28 -9.37
C ARG A 37 9.76 -14.86 -9.98
N GLU A 38 10.71 -14.02 -10.36
CA GLU A 38 11.96 -14.42 -11.01
C GLU A 38 13.14 -13.71 -10.34
N GLY A 39 14.29 -14.39 -10.23
CA GLY A 39 15.54 -13.79 -9.71
C GLY A 39 15.61 -13.56 -8.19
N TYR A 40 14.67 -14.13 -7.42
CA TYR A 40 14.68 -14.11 -5.95
C TYR A 40 14.96 -15.52 -5.37
N PRO A 41 15.51 -15.62 -4.15
CA PRO A 41 15.94 -14.53 -3.27
C PRO A 41 17.20 -13.82 -3.79
N LEU A 42 17.36 -12.54 -3.44
CA LEU A 42 18.55 -11.77 -3.82
C LEU A 42 19.77 -12.31 -3.07
N GLU A 43 20.83 -12.64 -3.79
CA GLU A 43 22.13 -12.87 -3.17
C GLU A 43 22.77 -11.52 -2.79
N SER A 44 23.33 -11.45 -1.58
CA SER A 44 24.04 -10.26 -1.11
C SER A 44 25.44 -10.66 -0.67
N ASP A 45 26.46 -9.98 -1.19
CA ASP A 45 27.86 -10.14 -0.77
C ASP A 45 28.10 -9.70 0.69
N ARG A 46 27.09 -9.08 1.33
CA ARG A 46 27.12 -8.72 2.74
C ARG A 46 27.01 -10.02 3.56
N SER A 47 28.14 -10.47 4.09
CA SER A 47 28.25 -11.63 4.98
C SER A 47 27.14 -11.63 6.03
N ALA A 48 26.57 -12.80 6.32
CA ALA A 48 25.42 -13.02 7.22
C ALA A 48 25.61 -12.47 8.66
N HIS A 49 26.80 -11.97 8.99
CA HIS A 49 27.19 -11.48 10.30
C HIS A 49 27.40 -9.95 10.42
N ILE A 50 27.28 -9.16 9.34
CA ILE A 50 27.39 -7.70 9.47
C ILE A 50 26.02 -7.10 9.76
N THR A 51 25.74 -6.90 11.05
CA THR A 51 24.68 -6.02 11.54
C THR A 51 25.26 -4.61 11.66
N VAL A 52 24.72 -3.67 10.88
CA VAL A 52 24.95 -2.22 11.06
C VAL A 52 23.64 -1.60 11.49
#